data_AF-A0A1F5EQR3-F1
#
_entry.id   AF-A0A1F5EQR3-F1
#
_cell.length_a   1.000
_cell.length_b   1.000
_cell.length_c   1.000
_cell.angle_alpha   90.00
_cell.angle_beta   90.00
_cell.angle_gamma   90.00
#
_symmetry.space_group_name_H-M   'P 1'
#
loop_
_entity.id
_entity.type
_entity.pdbx_description
1 polymer ?
#
loop_
_entity_poly.entity_id
_entity_poly.type
_entity_poly.pdbx_seq_one_letter_code
_entity_poly.pdbx_strand_id
1 'polypeptide(L)'
;MNLAKIDNILKYILFTAIFLIPFIPFVVYGNLFFPFITGKAFVFRILVELAFAIWLILAIRNSEYRPRVSLVLTLSTIFVAIIGLADFFGENPIKSIWSNFERMEGWVTLIHLWAYLVVVGSSFKTKKIWGNFLNTSLLASAILSFYGIFQLLGFFEVHQGASRLDATLGNSAYFAVYLLVHIFLALFLLAKRKVWNSLSYVYGALILLETFILYHTATRGAILGLIIGLGVTALIVALFEKNQPKLKKIAIGFLVGIVLLVGGFVSIKNTGFVQNSPVLKRFADISLQEATTKSRFVIWDMAFEGFKEKPILGWGQENFNYVFNKYYNPEIYAQ
;
A
#
# COMPACT_ATOMS: atom_id res chain seq x y z
N MET A 1 -35.06 -13.14 22.70
CA MET A 1 -34.34 -11.91 22.29
C MET A 1 -34.89 -11.46 20.94
N ASN A 2 -35.30 -10.20 20.77
CA ASN A 2 -35.86 -9.69 19.50
C ASN A 2 -34.83 -9.87 18.36
N LEU A 3 -35.22 -10.46 17.22
CA LEU A 3 -34.33 -10.75 16.08
C LEU A 3 -33.57 -9.48 15.62
N ALA A 4 -34.21 -8.31 15.65
CA ALA A 4 -33.59 -7.04 15.32
C ALA A 4 -32.47 -6.64 16.31
N LYS A 5 -32.58 -7.02 17.58
CA LYS A 5 -31.54 -6.78 18.60
C LYS A 5 -30.30 -7.63 18.32
N ILE A 6 -30.48 -8.88 17.86
CA ILE A 6 -29.38 -9.77 17.49
C ILE A 6 -28.60 -9.19 16.31
N ASP A 7 -29.32 -8.80 15.25
CA ASP A 7 -28.69 -8.29 14.02
C ASP A 7 -27.91 -6.99 14.29
N ASN A 8 -28.41 -6.13 15.17
CA ASN A 8 -27.67 -4.93 15.60
C ASN A 8 -26.38 -5.29 16.35
N ILE A 9 -26.41 -6.26 17.27
CA ILE A 9 -25.20 -6.70 17.99
C ILE A 9 -24.18 -7.25 17.00
N LEU A 10 -24.59 -8.15 16.11
CA LEU A 10 -23.72 -8.72 15.08
C LEU A 10 -23.11 -7.64 14.18
N LYS A 11 -23.91 -6.65 13.78
CA LYS A 11 -23.42 -5.50 12.99
C LYS A 11 -22.35 -4.70 13.74
N TYR A 12 -22.52 -4.45 15.04
CA TYR A 12 -21.51 -3.75 15.83
C TYR A 12 -20.21 -4.55 15.92
N ILE A 13 -20.29 -5.86 16.19
CA ILE A 13 -19.09 -6.71 16.26
C ILE A 13 -18.38 -6.75 14.90
N LEU A 14 -19.14 -6.89 13.81
CA LEU A 14 -18.62 -6.85 12.44
C LEU A 14 -17.88 -5.54 12.16
N PHE A 15 -18.51 -4.40 12.48
CA PHE A 15 -17.91 -3.09 12.23
C PHE A 15 -16.69 -2.86 13.12
N THR A 16 -16.69 -3.31 14.37
CA THR A 16 -15.50 -3.27 15.22
C THR A 16 -14.35 -4.04 14.59
N ALA A 17 -14.56 -5.28 14.13
CA ALA A 17 -13.53 -6.07 13.47
C ALA A 17 -12.96 -5.36 12.23
N ILE A 18 -13.83 -4.80 11.38
CA ILE A 18 -13.43 -4.03 10.19
C ILE A 18 -12.64 -2.77 10.55
N PHE A 19 -13.07 -2.03 11.58
CA PHE A 19 -12.45 -0.76 11.98
C PHE A 19 -11.18 -0.94 12.81
N LEU A 20 -10.87 -2.15 13.28
CA LEU A 20 -9.58 -2.49 13.88
C LEU A 20 -8.47 -2.74 12.84
N ILE A 21 -8.84 -3.12 11.61
CA ILE A 21 -7.86 -3.45 10.55
C ILE A 21 -6.88 -2.30 10.23
N PRO A 22 -7.28 -1.01 10.14
CA PRO A 22 -6.34 0.08 9.94
C PRO A 22 -5.26 0.21 11.03
N PHE A 23 -5.46 -0.40 12.20
CA PHE A 23 -4.51 -0.39 13.32
C PHE A 23 -3.57 -1.61 13.34
N ILE A 24 -3.66 -2.52 12.37
CA ILE A 24 -2.73 -3.65 12.25
C ILE A 24 -1.25 -3.22 12.18
N PRO A 25 -0.88 -2.10 11.51
CA PRO A 25 0.51 -1.65 11.50
C PRO A 25 1.15 -1.45 12.87
N PHE A 26 0.36 -1.24 13.94
CA PHE A 26 0.88 -1.10 15.31
C PHE A 26 1.24 -2.44 15.96
N VAL A 27 0.84 -3.57 15.39
CA VAL A 27 1.17 -4.89 15.91
C VAL A 27 2.64 -5.20 15.62
N VAL A 28 3.43 -5.27 16.68
CA VAL A 28 4.82 -5.73 16.65
C VAL A 28 4.98 -6.76 17.75
N TYR A 29 5.52 -7.93 17.42
CA TYR A 29 5.68 -9.02 18.38
C TYR A 29 7.13 -9.50 18.42
N GLY A 30 7.90 -8.97 19.38
CA GLY A 30 9.35 -9.13 19.46
C GLY A 30 9.84 -10.57 19.67
N ASN A 31 8.98 -11.48 20.15
CA ASN A 31 9.36 -12.88 20.39
C ASN A 31 9.30 -13.75 19.12
N LEU A 32 8.83 -13.22 17.99
CA LEU A 32 8.83 -13.93 16.70
C LEU A 32 10.10 -13.60 15.92
N PHE A 33 10.55 -14.54 15.08
CA PHE A 33 11.73 -14.33 14.23
C PHE A 33 11.57 -13.17 13.23
N PHE A 34 10.33 -12.88 12.80
CA PHE A 34 9.99 -11.71 11.98
C PHE A 34 8.97 -10.81 12.72
N PRO A 35 9.43 -9.96 13.67
CA PRO A 35 8.56 -9.19 14.56
C PRO A 35 7.59 -8.24 13.87
N PHE A 36 7.99 -7.75 12.70
CA PHE A 36 7.27 -6.71 11.96
C PHE A 36 6.26 -7.26 10.95
N ILE A 37 6.23 -8.57 10.67
CA ILE A 37 5.39 -9.14 9.60
C ILE A 37 4.45 -10.19 10.16
N THR A 38 4.97 -11.25 10.77
CA THR A 38 4.19 -12.43 11.16
C THR A 38 3.01 -12.09 12.06
N GLY A 39 3.22 -11.29 13.10
CA GLY A 39 2.16 -10.88 14.02
C GLY A 39 1.05 -10.08 13.34
N LYS A 40 1.41 -9.19 12.42
CA LYS A 40 0.44 -8.38 11.64
C LYS A 40 -0.43 -9.27 10.76
N ALA A 41 0.18 -10.23 10.07
CA ALA A 41 -0.53 -11.16 9.19
C ALA A 41 -1.49 -12.06 9.99
N PHE A 42 -1.08 -12.57 11.16
CA PHE A 42 -1.99 -13.35 12.01
C PHE A 42 -3.17 -12.53 12.51
N VAL A 43 -2.93 -11.33 13.04
CA VAL A 43 -4.01 -10.44 13.50
C VAL A 43 -4.95 -10.08 12.35
N PHE A 44 -4.41 -9.78 11.15
CA PHE A 44 -5.22 -9.56 9.96
C PHE A 44 -6.13 -10.74 9.65
N ARG A 45 -5.56 -11.95 9.56
CA ARG A 45 -6.30 -13.17 9.23
C ARG A 45 -7.40 -13.44 10.24
N ILE A 46 -7.08 -13.41 11.54
CA ILE A 46 -8.06 -13.63 12.63
C ILE A 46 -9.20 -12.60 12.57
N LEU A 47 -8.89 -11.30 12.42
CA LEU A 47 -9.92 -10.26 12.33
C LEU A 47 -10.82 -10.46 11.12
N VAL A 48 -10.25 -10.86 9.98
CA VAL A 48 -11.01 -11.12 8.75
C VAL A 48 -11.85 -12.39 8.88
N GLU A 49 -11.33 -13.47 9.45
CA GLU A 49 -12.08 -14.72 9.70
C GLU A 49 -13.29 -14.45 10.61
N LEU A 50 -13.08 -13.70 11.70
CA LEU A 50 -14.15 -13.28 12.61
C LEU A 50 -15.18 -12.41 11.87
N ALA A 51 -14.72 -11.41 11.13
CA ALA A 51 -15.60 -10.54 10.35
C ALA A 51 -16.40 -11.33 9.29
N PHE A 52 -15.76 -12.27 8.61
CA PHE A 52 -16.40 -13.12 7.60
C PHE A 52 -17.43 -14.06 8.21
N ALA A 53 -17.13 -14.70 9.34
CA ALA A 53 -18.06 -15.57 10.05
C ALA A 53 -19.32 -14.80 10.51
N ILE A 54 -19.14 -13.62 11.11
CA ILE A 54 -20.26 -12.75 11.53
C ILE A 54 -21.06 -12.26 10.33
N TRP A 55 -20.37 -11.85 9.27
CA TRP A 55 -21.00 -11.43 8.03
C TRP A 55 -21.82 -12.55 7.40
N LEU A 56 -21.36 -13.79 7.42
CA LEU A 56 -22.10 -14.94 6.89
C LEU A 56 -23.43 -15.12 7.63
N ILE A 57 -23.41 -15.02 8.96
CA ILE A 57 -24.62 -15.06 9.78
C ILE A 57 -25.58 -13.92 9.39
N LEU A 58 -25.07 -12.70 9.25
CA LEU A 58 -25.87 -11.54 8.83
C LEU A 58 -26.43 -11.68 7.41
N ALA A 59 -25.66 -12.21 6.46
CA ALA A 59 -26.07 -12.40 5.07
C ALA A 59 -27.14 -13.48 4.90
N ILE A 60 -27.11 -14.52 5.75
CA ILE A 60 -28.16 -15.53 5.82
C ILE A 60 -29.45 -14.93 6.40
N ARG A 61 -29.33 -14.21 7.52
CA ARG A 61 -30.49 -13.65 8.26
C ARG A 61 -31.14 -12.46 7.59
N ASN A 62 -30.35 -11.62 6.94
CA ASN A 62 -30.81 -10.40 6.30
C ASN A 62 -30.19 -10.27 4.90
N SER A 63 -31.05 -10.34 3.88
CA SER A 63 -30.67 -10.25 2.47
C SER A 63 -29.95 -8.95 2.11
N GLU A 64 -30.09 -7.91 2.93
CA GLU A 64 -29.39 -6.64 2.73
C GLU A 64 -27.87 -6.82 2.81
N TYR A 65 -27.34 -7.74 3.62
CA TYR A 65 -25.88 -7.95 3.78
C TYR A 65 -25.28 -8.87 2.72
N ARG A 66 -26.10 -9.45 1.83
CA ARG A 66 -25.60 -10.31 0.76
C ARG A 66 -24.75 -9.49 -0.23
N PRO A 67 -23.68 -10.07 -0.79
CA PRO A 67 -22.82 -9.37 -1.71
C PRO A 67 -23.59 -9.11 -3.01
N ARG A 68 -23.46 -7.89 -3.55
CA ARG A 68 -23.99 -7.56 -4.87
C ARG A 68 -22.90 -7.86 -5.90
N VAL A 69 -23.27 -8.58 -6.95
CA VAL A 69 -22.37 -8.81 -8.08
C VAL A 69 -21.99 -7.45 -8.67
N SER A 70 -20.69 -7.21 -8.74
CA SER A 70 -20.11 -6.02 -9.36
C SER A 70 -18.92 -6.46 -10.19
N LEU A 71 -18.51 -5.64 -11.16
CA LEU A 71 -17.34 -5.94 -11.97
C LEU A 71 -16.09 -6.12 -11.09
N VAL A 72 -15.92 -5.28 -10.07
CA VAL A 72 -14.80 -5.37 -9.13
C VAL A 72 -14.80 -6.69 -8.35
N LEU A 73 -15.95 -7.08 -7.80
CA LEU A 73 -16.07 -8.35 -7.08
C LEU A 73 -15.84 -9.55 -8.03
N THR A 74 -16.36 -9.48 -9.25
CA THR A 74 -16.21 -10.56 -10.24
C THR A 74 -14.75 -10.72 -10.65
N LEU A 75 -14.08 -9.63 -11.04
CA LEU A 75 -12.68 -9.67 -11.46
C LEU A 75 -11.74 -10.05 -10.32
N SER A 76 -11.97 -9.57 -9.10
CA SER A 76 -11.17 -9.99 -7.94
C SER A 76 -11.37 -11.46 -7.59
N THR A 77 -12.59 -11.98 -7.70
CA THR A 77 -12.87 -13.41 -7.50
C THR A 77 -12.16 -14.26 -8.55
N ILE A 78 -12.26 -13.88 -9.82
CA ILE A 78 -11.56 -14.55 -10.93
C ILE A 78 -10.06 -14.50 -10.71
N PHE A 79 -9.51 -13.34 -10.34
CA PHE A 79 -8.08 -13.18 -10.04
C PHE A 79 -7.62 -14.13 -8.94
N VAL A 80 -8.30 -14.15 -7.79
CA VAL A 80 -7.95 -15.03 -6.65
C VAL A 80 -8.06 -16.51 -7.03
N ALA A 81 -9.07 -16.87 -7.83
CA ALA A 81 -9.23 -18.23 -8.33
C ALA A 81 -8.09 -18.63 -9.29
N ILE A 82 -7.72 -17.76 -10.24
CA ILE A 82 -6.61 -18.01 -11.17
C ILE A 82 -5.30 -18.14 -10.42
N ILE A 83 -5.02 -17.26 -9.45
CA ILE A 83 -3.82 -17.37 -8.63
C ILE A 83 -3.85 -18.66 -7.80
N GLY A 84 -5.01 -19.06 -7.26
CA GLY A 84 -5.14 -20.33 -6.54
C GLY A 84 -4.83 -21.54 -7.42
N LEU A 85 -5.26 -21.52 -8.68
CA LEU A 85 -4.90 -22.55 -9.66
C LEU A 85 -3.39 -22.50 -9.98
N ALA A 86 -2.83 -21.31 -10.20
CA ALA A 86 -1.41 -21.12 -10.45
C ALA A 86 -0.53 -21.62 -9.29
N ASP A 87 -0.97 -21.40 -8.06
CA ASP A 87 -0.27 -21.83 -6.85
C ASP A 87 -0.39 -23.34 -6.64
N PHE A 88 -1.58 -23.90 -6.88
CA PHE A 88 -1.81 -25.34 -6.77
C PHE A 88 -1.01 -26.16 -7.80
N PHE A 89 -0.90 -25.66 -9.03
CA PHE A 89 -0.10 -26.27 -10.10
C PHE A 89 1.33 -25.71 -10.17
N GLY A 90 1.72 -24.89 -9.18
CA GLY A 90 3.05 -24.29 -9.10
C GLY A 90 4.13 -25.31 -8.74
N GLU A 91 5.39 -24.86 -8.81
CA GLU A 91 6.54 -25.74 -8.53
C GLU A 91 6.57 -26.23 -7.07
N ASN A 92 6.18 -25.36 -6.13
CA ASN A 92 6.02 -25.72 -4.73
C ASN A 92 4.68 -25.17 -4.19
N PRO A 93 3.60 -25.97 -4.30
CA PRO A 93 2.27 -25.51 -3.93
C PRO A 93 2.14 -25.14 -2.45
N ILE A 94 2.83 -25.86 -1.56
CA ILE A 94 2.80 -25.57 -0.11
C ILE A 94 3.38 -24.17 0.15
N LYS A 95 4.53 -23.87 -0.45
CA LYS A 95 5.15 -22.55 -0.34
C LYS A 95 4.30 -21.45 -0.98
N SER A 96 3.68 -21.69 -2.13
CA SER A 96 2.80 -20.71 -2.78
C SER A 96 1.54 -20.40 -1.95
N ILE A 97 0.91 -21.42 -1.38
CA ILE A 97 -0.32 -21.26 -0.59
C ILE A 97 -0.03 -20.53 0.72
N TRP A 98 1.01 -20.94 1.46
CA TRP A 98 1.28 -20.44 2.81
C TRP A 98 2.27 -19.28 2.87
N SER A 99 3.12 -19.13 1.84
CA SER A 99 4.34 -18.31 1.87
C SER A 99 5.27 -18.75 3.01
N ASN A 100 6.03 -17.82 3.55
CA ASN A 100 6.93 -17.97 4.67
C ASN A 100 6.63 -16.89 5.72
N PHE A 101 7.27 -16.98 6.89
CA PHE A 101 7.06 -16.02 7.96
C PHE A 101 7.64 -14.63 7.69
N GLU A 102 8.60 -14.50 6.77
CA GLU A 102 9.19 -13.20 6.40
C GLU A 102 8.20 -12.31 5.65
N ARG A 103 7.34 -12.92 4.81
CA ARG A 103 6.42 -12.21 3.93
C ARG A 103 4.95 -12.41 4.29
N MET A 104 4.57 -13.66 4.57
CA MET A 104 3.17 -14.06 4.81
C MET A 104 2.23 -13.66 3.66
N GLU A 105 2.70 -13.63 2.41
CA GLU A 105 1.98 -13.11 1.23
C GLU A 105 1.35 -14.19 0.33
N GLY A 106 1.30 -15.44 0.78
CA GLY A 106 0.80 -16.57 -0.03
C GLY A 106 -0.70 -16.47 -0.33
N TRP A 107 -1.21 -17.44 -1.08
CA TRP A 107 -2.63 -17.51 -1.46
C TRP A 107 -3.59 -17.35 -0.26
N VAL A 108 -3.21 -17.87 0.91
CA VAL A 108 -3.97 -17.68 2.15
C VAL A 108 -4.23 -16.20 2.42
N THR A 109 -3.23 -15.33 2.30
CA THR A 109 -3.43 -13.88 2.51
C THR A 109 -4.31 -13.27 1.41
N LEU A 110 -4.19 -13.74 0.16
CA LEU A 110 -5.06 -13.28 -0.93
C LEU A 110 -6.54 -13.63 -0.71
N ILE A 111 -6.85 -14.85 -0.27
CA ILE A 111 -8.25 -15.22 0.01
C ILE A 111 -8.82 -14.44 1.21
N HIS A 112 -7.98 -14.09 2.19
CA HIS A 112 -8.39 -13.19 3.28
C HIS A 112 -8.65 -11.75 2.77
N LEU A 113 -7.81 -11.22 1.90
CA LEU A 113 -8.05 -9.92 1.26
C LEU A 113 -9.35 -9.92 0.44
N TRP A 114 -9.63 -11.02 -0.27
CA TRP A 114 -10.90 -11.21 -0.97
C TRP A 114 -12.10 -11.31 -0.03
N ALA A 115 -11.99 -12.09 1.04
CA ALA A 115 -13.03 -12.19 2.06
C ALA A 115 -13.31 -10.82 2.69
N TYR A 116 -12.26 -10.04 2.97
CA TYR A 116 -12.38 -8.67 3.47
C TYR A 116 -13.08 -7.75 2.46
N LEU A 117 -12.75 -7.85 1.17
CA LEU A 117 -13.44 -7.11 0.10
C LEU A 117 -14.93 -7.44 0.05
N VAL A 118 -15.29 -8.73 0.12
CA VAL A 118 -16.69 -9.19 0.15
C VAL A 118 -17.42 -8.59 1.36
N VAL A 119 -16.83 -8.71 2.54
CA VAL A 119 -17.41 -8.24 3.80
C VAL A 119 -17.60 -6.73 3.79
N VAL A 120 -16.57 -5.95 3.48
CA VAL A 120 -16.66 -4.48 3.45
C VAL A 120 -17.58 -4.00 2.34
N GLY A 121 -17.42 -4.52 1.12
CA GLY A 121 -18.21 -4.12 -0.05
C GLY A 121 -19.69 -4.42 0.10
N SER A 122 -20.04 -5.48 0.82
CA SER A 122 -21.43 -5.80 1.12
C SER A 122 -21.95 -5.13 2.39
N SER A 123 -21.11 -4.75 3.36
CA SER A 123 -21.60 -4.20 4.64
C SER A 123 -21.62 -2.67 4.70
N PHE A 124 -20.78 -1.98 3.93
CA PHE A 124 -20.71 -0.51 3.94
C PHE A 124 -21.77 0.11 3.02
N LYS A 125 -22.97 0.31 3.57
CA LYS A 125 -24.14 0.76 2.80
C LYS A 125 -24.24 2.25 2.51
N THR A 126 -23.49 3.09 3.23
CA THR A 126 -23.62 4.54 3.13
C THR A 126 -22.27 5.22 2.91
N LYS A 127 -22.29 6.35 2.19
CA LYS A 127 -21.12 7.23 2.04
C LYS A 127 -20.57 7.70 3.39
N LYS A 128 -21.42 7.77 4.42
CA LYS A 128 -21.03 8.12 5.79
C LYS A 128 -20.13 7.05 6.41
N ILE A 129 -20.48 5.76 6.29
CA ILE A 129 -19.65 4.67 6.83
C ILE A 129 -18.31 4.62 6.11
N TRP A 130 -18.30 4.74 4.78
CA TRP A 130 -17.06 4.86 4.00
C TRP A 130 -16.21 6.05 4.45
N GLY A 131 -16.84 7.22 4.62
CA GLY A 131 -16.15 8.41 5.14
C GLY A 131 -15.53 8.16 6.52
N ASN A 132 -16.27 7.56 7.44
CA ASN A 132 -15.78 7.23 8.78
C ASN A 132 -14.59 6.27 8.72
N PHE A 133 -14.69 5.18 7.94
CA PHE A 133 -13.61 4.21 7.79
C PHE A 133 -12.33 4.83 7.22
N LEU A 134 -12.46 5.66 6.18
CA LEU A 134 -11.30 6.37 5.62
C LEU A 134 -10.68 7.35 6.63
N ASN A 135 -11.49 8.04 7.44
CA ASN A 135 -10.98 8.89 8.52
C ASN A 135 -10.32 8.06 9.64
N THR A 136 -10.82 6.85 9.93
CA THR A 136 -10.16 5.92 10.86
C THR A 136 -8.81 5.46 10.32
N SER A 137 -8.69 5.19 9.02
CA SER A 137 -7.41 4.90 8.38
C SER A 137 -6.43 6.07 8.46
N LEU A 138 -6.91 7.30 8.20
CA LEU A 138 -6.11 8.52 8.37
C LEU A 138 -5.69 8.76 9.83
N LEU A 139 -6.51 8.38 10.80
CA LEU A 139 -6.13 8.46 12.21
C LEU A 139 -4.98 7.49 12.50
N ALA A 140 -5.06 6.26 12.01
CA ALA A 140 -3.97 5.30 12.14
C ALA A 140 -2.68 5.82 11.45
N SER A 141 -2.78 6.40 10.25
CA SER A 141 -1.60 6.93 9.56
C SER A 141 -1.01 8.17 10.23
N ALA A 142 -1.86 9.02 10.83
CA ALA A 142 -1.41 10.15 11.64
C ALA A 142 -0.57 9.66 12.82
N ILE A 143 -1.07 8.67 13.58
CA ILE A 143 -0.35 8.12 14.75
C ILE A 143 0.98 7.50 14.31
N LEU A 144 1.01 6.74 13.20
CA LEU A 144 2.25 6.21 12.64
C LEU A 144 3.22 7.31 12.17
N SER A 145 2.70 8.40 11.61
CA SER A 145 3.53 9.53 11.19
C SER A 145 4.17 10.22 12.40
N PHE A 146 3.43 10.35 13.51
CA PHE A 146 4.01 10.81 14.78
C PHE A 146 5.05 9.83 15.32
N TYR A 147 4.85 8.51 15.21
CA TYR A 147 5.90 7.54 15.52
C TYR A 147 7.17 7.79 14.69
N GLY A 148 7.02 8.09 13.39
CA GLY A 148 8.12 8.50 12.52
C GLY A 148 8.83 9.79 12.98
N ILE A 149 8.10 10.77 13.53
CA ILE A 149 8.72 11.95 14.16
C ILE A 149 9.58 11.53 15.36
N PHE A 150 9.07 10.66 16.24
CA PHE A 150 9.84 10.20 17.39
C PHE A 150 11.08 9.39 16.99
N GLN A 151 11.04 8.65 15.87
CA GLN A 151 12.23 8.06 15.27
C GLN A 151 13.24 9.12 14.79
N LEU A 152 12.79 10.20 14.12
CA LEU A 152 13.67 11.31 13.71
C LEU A 152 14.34 12.02 14.87
N LEU A 153 13.61 12.18 15.98
CA LEU A 153 14.11 12.83 17.20
C LEU A 153 15.01 11.89 18.04
N GLY A 154 15.18 10.63 17.63
CA GLY A 154 16.01 9.65 18.34
C GLY A 154 15.35 9.03 19.58
N PHE A 155 14.05 9.24 19.79
CA PHE A 155 13.30 8.62 20.89
C PHE A 155 12.96 7.15 20.63
N PHE A 156 12.79 6.78 19.35
CA PHE A 156 12.53 5.40 18.93
C PHE A 156 13.62 4.93 17.96
N GLU A 157 13.89 3.62 18.01
CA GLU A 157 14.87 2.99 17.12
C GLU A 157 14.39 2.99 15.66
N VAL A 158 15.35 3.16 14.75
CA VAL A 158 15.16 2.96 13.32
C VAL A 158 15.76 1.60 12.97
N HIS A 159 14.97 0.71 12.40
CA HIS A 159 15.38 -0.68 12.17
C HIS A 159 16.01 -0.87 10.78
N GLN A 160 15.66 -0.02 9.81
CA GLN A 160 16.16 -0.11 8.45
C GLN A 160 17.32 0.85 8.16
N GLY A 161 18.51 0.46 8.59
CA GLY A 161 19.73 1.27 8.48
C GLY A 161 19.70 2.46 9.44
N ALA A 162 20.65 3.39 9.31
CA ALA A 162 20.84 4.44 10.31
C ALA A 162 19.88 5.64 10.20
N SER A 163 19.18 5.82 9.07
CA SER A 163 18.50 7.10 8.78
C SER A 163 17.17 7.00 8.05
N ARG A 164 16.68 5.79 7.73
CA ARG A 164 15.46 5.60 6.93
C ARG A 164 14.31 5.20 7.82
N LEU A 165 13.39 6.13 8.03
CA LEU A 165 12.22 5.90 8.87
C LEU A 165 11.39 4.72 8.36
N ASP A 166 11.01 3.86 9.29
CA ASP A 166 10.28 2.62 9.03
C ASP A 166 9.10 2.38 9.98
N ALA A 167 9.00 3.19 11.04
CA ALA A 167 8.02 3.06 12.11
C ALA A 167 7.87 1.61 12.59
N THR A 168 6.67 1.24 13.03
CA THR A 168 6.35 -0.15 13.42
C THR A 168 6.16 -1.07 12.21
N LEU A 169 6.38 -0.61 10.97
CA LEU A 169 6.36 -1.46 9.78
C LEU A 169 7.71 -2.17 9.56
N GLY A 170 8.79 -1.72 10.21
CA GLY A 170 10.12 -2.36 10.15
C GLY A 170 10.78 -2.36 8.77
N ASN A 171 10.18 -1.67 7.81
CA ASN A 171 10.72 -1.45 6.48
C ASN A 171 10.24 -0.09 5.94
N SER A 172 11.19 0.80 5.67
CA SER A 172 10.98 2.14 5.11
C SER A 172 10.31 2.14 3.73
N ALA A 173 10.41 1.07 2.94
CA ALA A 173 9.64 0.97 1.70
C ALA A 173 8.16 0.69 1.98
N TYR A 174 7.86 -0.20 2.94
CA TYR A 174 6.48 -0.45 3.37
C TYR A 174 5.87 0.80 3.99
N PHE A 175 6.62 1.51 4.84
CA PHE A 175 6.14 2.76 5.44
C PHE A 175 5.94 3.86 4.40
N ALA A 176 6.84 3.99 3.43
CA ALA A 176 6.71 4.96 2.36
C ALA A 176 5.47 4.71 1.47
N VAL A 177 5.22 3.45 1.08
CA VAL A 177 4.02 3.10 0.28
C VAL A 177 2.75 3.30 1.10
N TYR A 178 2.78 2.96 2.39
CA TYR A 178 1.67 3.24 3.30
C TYR A 178 1.34 4.74 3.35
N LEU A 179 2.34 5.61 3.58
CA LEU A 179 2.15 7.07 3.59
C LEU A 179 1.67 7.60 2.23
N LEU A 180 2.26 7.11 1.13
CA LEU A 180 1.86 7.50 -0.23
C LEU A 180 0.35 7.31 -0.43
N VAL A 181 -0.19 6.15 -0.05
CA VAL A 181 -1.63 5.87 -0.16
C VAL A 181 -2.43 6.83 0.73
N HIS A 182 -2.00 7.08 1.97
CA HIS A 182 -2.72 7.95 2.91
C HIS A 182 -2.71 9.43 2.49
N ILE A 183 -1.63 9.90 1.86
CA ILE A 183 -1.56 11.24 1.26
C ILE A 183 -2.66 11.40 0.20
N PHE A 184 -2.81 10.41 -0.70
CA PHE A 184 -3.87 10.43 -1.71
C PHE A 184 -5.27 10.28 -1.10
N LEU A 185 -5.45 9.52 -0.02
CA LEU A 185 -6.72 9.44 0.70
C LEU A 185 -7.10 10.77 1.36
N ALA A 186 -6.14 11.45 1.99
CA ALA A 186 -6.32 12.77 2.58
C ALA A 186 -6.64 13.82 1.50
N LEU A 187 -5.92 13.80 0.38
CA LEU A 187 -6.21 14.65 -0.78
C LEU A 187 -7.61 14.40 -1.34
N PHE A 188 -8.02 13.13 -1.48
CA PHE A 188 -9.36 12.77 -1.94
C PHE A 188 -10.46 13.27 -0.99
N LEU A 189 -10.29 13.09 0.32
CA LEU A 189 -11.25 13.56 1.31
C LEU A 189 -11.29 15.09 1.41
N LEU A 190 -10.15 15.77 1.23
CA LEU A 190 -10.06 17.22 1.15
C LEU A 190 -10.76 17.75 -0.11
N ALA A 191 -10.50 17.16 -1.28
CA ALA A 191 -11.11 17.55 -2.55
C ALA A 191 -12.64 17.40 -2.57
N LYS A 192 -13.18 16.47 -1.76
CA LYS A 192 -14.64 16.31 -1.57
C LYS A 192 -15.29 17.42 -0.74
N ARG A 193 -14.53 18.24 -0.02
CA ARG A 193 -15.08 19.29 0.83
C ARG A 193 -15.53 20.48 -0.02
N LYS A 194 -16.79 20.89 0.18
CA LYS A 194 -17.36 22.09 -0.44
C LYS A 194 -17.01 23.38 0.32
N VAL A 195 -16.78 23.27 1.63
CA VAL A 195 -16.49 24.39 2.53
C VAL A 195 -15.24 24.03 3.32
N TRP A 196 -14.32 24.99 3.42
CA TRP A 196 -13.14 24.89 4.27
C TRP A 196 -13.55 25.04 5.73
N ASN A 197 -13.44 23.95 6.48
CA ASN A 197 -13.72 23.88 7.91
C ASN A 197 -12.50 23.29 8.66
N SER A 198 -12.59 23.15 9.99
CA SER A 198 -11.55 22.57 10.83
C SER A 198 -10.98 21.26 10.26
N LEU A 199 -11.84 20.37 9.80
CA LEU A 199 -11.45 19.08 9.24
C LEU A 199 -10.69 19.19 7.91
N SER A 200 -10.92 20.25 7.14
CA SER A 200 -10.15 20.54 5.91
C SER A 200 -8.71 20.91 6.26
N TYR A 201 -8.50 21.70 7.33
CA TYR A 201 -7.17 22.01 7.85
C TYR A 201 -6.47 20.78 8.41
N VAL A 202 -7.21 19.87 9.08
CA VAL A 202 -6.65 18.58 9.54
C VAL A 202 -6.14 17.76 8.37
N TYR A 203 -6.90 17.62 7.28
CA TYR A 203 -6.40 16.90 6.09
C TYR A 203 -5.19 17.58 5.47
N GLY A 204 -5.18 18.91 5.37
CA GLY A 204 -4.02 19.66 4.88
C GLY A 204 -2.78 19.44 5.74
N ALA A 205 -2.92 19.49 7.06
CA ALA A 205 -1.84 19.23 8.01
C ALA A 205 -1.33 17.78 7.90
N LEU A 206 -2.23 16.80 7.75
CA LEU A 206 -1.85 15.40 7.54
C LEU A 206 -1.08 15.20 6.24
N ILE A 207 -1.52 15.81 5.13
CA ILE A 207 -0.78 15.74 3.86
C ILE A 207 0.65 16.27 4.02
N LEU A 208 0.82 17.40 4.70
CA LEU A 208 2.14 17.98 4.95
C LEU A 208 2.99 17.08 5.85
N LEU A 209 2.42 16.59 6.95
CA LEU A 209 3.08 15.68 7.87
C LEU A 209 3.53 14.40 7.17
N GLU A 210 2.61 13.71 6.48
CA GLU A 210 2.89 12.45 5.80
C GLU A 210 3.89 12.65 4.65
N THR A 211 3.83 13.76 3.92
CA THR A 211 4.82 14.08 2.87
C THR A 211 6.21 14.33 3.47
N PHE A 212 6.29 15.01 4.62
CA PHE A 212 7.53 15.21 5.35
C PHE A 212 8.13 13.87 5.82
N ILE A 213 7.33 13.00 6.44
CA ILE A 213 7.80 11.68 6.87
C ILE A 213 8.15 10.81 5.66
N LEU A 214 7.38 10.87 4.57
CA LEU A 214 7.68 10.16 3.32
C LEU A 214 9.06 10.54 2.78
N TYR A 215 9.43 11.82 2.79
CA TYR A 215 10.77 12.27 2.42
C TYR A 215 11.86 11.58 3.28
N HIS A 216 11.65 11.50 4.59
CA HIS A 216 12.58 10.88 5.53
C HIS A 216 12.61 9.34 5.52
N THR A 217 11.68 8.67 4.84
CA THR A 217 11.84 7.23 4.53
C THR A 217 12.97 6.95 3.53
N ALA A 218 13.39 7.98 2.78
CA ALA A 218 14.38 7.90 1.70
C ALA A 218 14.06 6.84 0.61
N THR A 219 12.77 6.51 0.44
CA THR A 219 12.30 5.54 -0.56
C THR A 219 11.96 6.23 -1.87
N ARG A 220 12.94 6.23 -2.80
CA ARG A 220 12.86 6.87 -4.13
C ARG A 220 11.56 6.57 -4.88
N GLY A 221 11.20 5.29 -4.96
CA GLY A 221 10.03 4.84 -5.73
C GLY A 221 8.71 5.44 -5.23
N ALA A 222 8.53 5.58 -3.92
CA ALA A 222 7.32 6.15 -3.35
C ALA A 222 7.25 7.67 -3.55
N ILE A 223 8.37 8.39 -3.40
CA ILE A 223 8.46 9.83 -3.66
C ILE A 223 8.20 10.13 -5.14
N LEU A 224 8.80 9.36 -6.05
CA LEU A 224 8.51 9.48 -7.49
C LEU A 224 7.06 9.14 -7.79
N GLY A 225 6.50 8.11 -7.14
CA GLY A 225 5.08 7.77 -7.22
C GLY A 225 4.17 8.92 -6.80
N LEU A 226 4.52 9.67 -5.75
CA LEU A 226 3.78 10.86 -5.34
C LEU A 226 3.85 11.95 -6.42
N ILE A 227 5.05 12.29 -6.90
CA ILE A 227 5.26 13.34 -7.91
C ILE A 227 4.51 13.00 -9.20
N ILE A 228 4.67 11.76 -9.69
CA ILE A 228 4.01 11.29 -10.92
C ILE A 228 2.50 11.23 -10.71
N GLY A 229 2.00 10.70 -9.58
CA GLY A 229 0.57 10.62 -9.31
C GLY A 229 -0.09 11.99 -9.22
N LEU A 230 0.56 12.96 -8.55
CA LEU A 230 0.12 14.36 -8.52
C LEU A 230 0.19 15.00 -9.91
N GLY A 231 1.26 14.74 -10.67
CA GLY A 231 1.43 15.22 -12.05
C GLY A 231 0.33 14.69 -12.98
N VAL A 232 0.03 13.39 -12.93
CA VAL A 232 -1.06 12.77 -13.71
C VAL A 232 -2.41 13.35 -13.30
N THR A 233 -2.65 13.52 -11.99
CA THR A 233 -3.88 14.16 -11.48
C THR A 233 -4.02 15.58 -12.03
N ALA A 234 -2.95 16.38 -11.98
CA ALA A 234 -2.94 17.73 -12.52
C ALA A 234 -3.12 17.74 -14.05
N LEU A 235 -2.51 16.80 -14.77
CA LEU A 235 -2.68 16.67 -16.22
C LEU A 235 -4.13 16.36 -16.58
N ILE A 236 -4.76 15.41 -15.90
CA ILE A 236 -6.18 15.08 -16.09
C ILE A 236 -7.04 16.32 -15.84
N VAL A 237 -6.81 17.04 -14.74
CA VAL A 237 -7.55 18.27 -14.45
C VAL A 237 -7.31 19.34 -15.53
N ALA A 238 -6.07 19.54 -15.97
CA ALA A 238 -5.73 20.54 -16.98
C ALA A 238 -6.41 20.26 -18.34
N LEU A 239 -6.50 18.98 -18.73
CA LEU A 239 -7.09 18.54 -20.00
C LEU A 239 -8.62 18.51 -19.96
N PHE A 240 -9.22 18.02 -18.88
CA PHE A 240 -10.64 17.67 -18.84
C PHE A 240 -11.51 18.64 -18.01
N GLU A 241 -10.95 19.47 -17.13
CA GLU A 241 -11.74 20.44 -16.37
C GLU A 241 -12.19 21.60 -17.27
N LYS A 242 -13.51 21.73 -17.46
CA LYS A 242 -14.14 22.75 -18.31
C LYS A 242 -14.87 23.82 -17.51
N ASN A 243 -15.33 23.50 -16.30
CA ASN A 243 -16.26 24.33 -15.55
C ASN A 243 -15.55 25.20 -14.51
N GLN A 244 -14.31 24.89 -14.15
CA GLN A 244 -13.53 25.62 -13.15
C GLN A 244 -12.20 26.13 -13.71
N PRO A 245 -12.18 27.29 -14.39
CA PRO A 245 -10.96 27.82 -15.02
C PRO A 245 -9.84 28.11 -14.02
N LYS A 246 -10.19 28.47 -12.76
CA LYS A 246 -9.21 28.65 -11.68
C LYS A 246 -8.47 27.35 -11.35
N LEU A 247 -9.21 26.24 -11.23
CA LEU A 247 -8.64 24.92 -10.93
C LEU A 247 -7.73 24.45 -12.06
N LYS A 248 -8.15 24.65 -13.31
CA LYS A 248 -7.33 24.38 -14.50
C LYS A 248 -6.01 25.18 -14.50
N LYS A 249 -6.05 26.48 -14.19
CA LYS A 249 -4.83 27.31 -14.08
C LYS A 249 -3.90 26.83 -12.97
N ILE A 250 -4.43 26.43 -11.81
CA ILE A 250 -3.65 25.85 -10.71
C ILE A 250 -2.97 24.55 -11.18
N ALA A 251 -3.70 23.67 -11.87
CA ALA A 251 -3.15 22.42 -12.38
C ALA A 251 -2.02 22.64 -13.40
N ILE A 252 -2.20 23.58 -14.35
CA ILE A 252 -1.15 23.95 -15.31
C ILE A 252 0.06 24.55 -14.59
N GLY A 253 -0.17 25.48 -13.66
CA GLY A 253 0.91 26.08 -12.86
C GLY A 253 1.69 25.03 -12.06
N PHE A 254 0.99 24.04 -11.50
CA PHE A 254 1.61 22.93 -10.80
C PHE A 254 2.46 22.04 -11.72
N LEU A 255 1.98 21.72 -12.93
CA LEU A 255 2.76 20.97 -13.92
C LEU A 255 4.04 21.71 -14.32
N VAL A 256 3.94 23.03 -14.59
CA VAL A 256 5.10 23.88 -14.83
C VAL A 256 6.04 23.86 -13.63
N GLY A 257 5.49 23.95 -12.42
CA GLY A 257 6.25 23.83 -11.17
C GLY A 257 7.03 22.51 -11.05
N ILE A 258 6.42 21.37 -11.40
CA ILE A 258 7.12 20.07 -11.44
C ILE A 258 8.28 20.11 -12.44
N VAL A 259 8.05 20.60 -13.66
CA VAL A 259 9.09 20.66 -14.70
C VAL A 259 10.25 21.54 -14.23
N LEU A 260 9.96 22.71 -13.65
CA LEU A 260 10.97 23.61 -13.09
C LEU A 260 11.72 22.98 -11.91
N LEU A 261 11.01 22.28 -11.01
CA LEU A 261 11.62 21.59 -9.86
C LEU A 261 12.56 20.48 -10.32
N VAL A 262 12.15 19.66 -11.29
CA VAL A 262 12.98 18.57 -11.83
C VAL A 262 14.17 19.14 -12.60
N GLY A 263 13.96 20.15 -13.47
CA GLY A 263 15.03 20.81 -14.19
C GLY A 263 16.05 21.49 -13.26
N GLY A 264 15.56 22.17 -12.22
CA GLY A 264 16.40 22.77 -11.18
C GLY A 264 17.14 21.72 -10.34
N PHE A 265 16.51 20.60 -9.99
CA PHE A 265 17.20 19.51 -9.31
C PHE A 265 18.34 18.94 -10.16
N VAL A 266 18.11 18.72 -11.45
CA VAL A 266 19.13 18.20 -12.38
C VAL A 266 20.32 19.15 -12.49
N SER A 267 20.11 20.47 -12.46
CA SER A 267 21.21 21.44 -12.52
C SER A 267 22.06 21.49 -11.25
N ILE A 268 21.48 21.20 -10.08
CA ILE A 268 22.18 21.24 -8.78
C ILE A 268 22.60 19.87 -8.24
N LYS A 269 22.31 18.76 -8.94
CA LYS A 269 22.50 17.40 -8.40
C LYS A 269 23.93 17.05 -7.99
N ASN A 270 24.93 17.73 -8.57
CA ASN A 270 26.34 17.53 -8.27
C ASN A 270 26.89 18.46 -7.18
N THR A 271 26.05 19.36 -6.63
CA THR A 271 26.47 20.29 -5.58
C THR A 271 26.59 19.59 -4.22
N GLY A 272 27.40 20.15 -3.32
CA GLY A 272 27.52 19.65 -1.94
C GLY A 272 26.19 19.61 -1.19
N PHE A 273 25.25 20.52 -1.50
CA PHE A 273 23.91 20.52 -0.92
C PHE A 273 23.15 19.21 -1.20
N VAL A 274 23.20 18.72 -2.44
CA VAL A 274 22.53 17.46 -2.82
C VAL A 274 23.33 16.25 -2.34
N GLN A 275 24.65 16.29 -2.53
CA GLN A 275 25.54 15.15 -2.23
C GLN A 275 25.67 14.87 -0.72
N ASN A 276 25.50 15.88 0.14
CA ASN A 276 25.51 15.71 1.60
C ASN A 276 24.15 15.29 2.18
N SER A 277 23.08 15.32 1.38
CA SER A 277 21.75 14.91 1.84
C SER A 277 21.54 13.39 1.64
N PRO A 278 21.22 12.63 2.69
CA PRO A 278 20.95 11.19 2.58
C PRO A 278 19.81 10.84 1.63
N VAL A 279 18.86 11.77 1.45
CA VAL A 279 17.70 11.58 0.58
C VAL A 279 18.00 12.05 -0.84
N LEU A 280 18.48 13.29 -1.01
CA LEU A 280 18.69 13.89 -2.34
C LEU A 280 19.80 13.19 -3.12
N LYS A 281 20.87 12.74 -2.45
CA LYS A 281 21.94 11.98 -3.10
C LYS A 281 21.42 10.74 -3.82
N ARG A 282 20.47 10.02 -3.20
CA ARG A 282 19.87 8.82 -3.80
C ARG A 282 19.18 9.15 -5.14
N PHE A 283 18.61 10.35 -5.29
CA PHE A 283 18.03 10.80 -6.56
C PHE A 283 19.08 11.24 -7.58
N ALA A 284 20.18 11.85 -7.12
CA ALA A 284 21.29 12.26 -7.99
C ALA A 284 21.99 11.06 -8.64
N ASP A 285 22.09 9.96 -7.89
CA ASP A 285 22.80 8.73 -8.29
C ASP A 285 21.96 7.81 -9.20
N ILE A 286 20.72 8.18 -9.55
CA ILE A 286 19.88 7.38 -10.46
C ILE A 286 20.56 7.29 -11.83
N SER A 287 21.00 6.08 -12.18
CA SER A 287 21.65 5.81 -13.47
C SER A 287 21.24 4.45 -14.04
N LEU A 288 21.08 4.40 -15.37
CA LEU A 288 20.91 3.15 -16.11
C LEU A 288 22.16 2.25 -16.07
N GLN A 289 23.32 2.83 -15.72
CA GLN A 289 24.58 2.10 -15.59
C GLN A 289 24.87 1.64 -14.15
N GLU A 290 24.03 1.99 -13.18
CA GLU A 290 24.16 1.54 -11.78
C GLU A 290 24.09 0.00 -11.72
N ALA A 291 24.95 -0.62 -10.91
CA ALA A 291 25.07 -2.09 -10.81
C ALA A 291 23.72 -2.77 -10.44
N THR A 292 22.95 -2.12 -9.57
CA THR A 292 21.61 -2.57 -9.17
C THR A 292 20.60 -2.52 -10.32
N THR A 293 20.72 -1.55 -11.23
CA THR A 293 19.86 -1.43 -12.42
C THR A 293 20.21 -2.49 -13.46
N LYS A 294 21.51 -2.70 -13.73
CA LYS A 294 21.97 -3.75 -14.65
C LYS A 294 21.49 -5.13 -14.21
N SER A 295 21.60 -5.42 -12.93
CA SER A 295 21.23 -6.73 -12.39
C SER A 295 19.73 -6.98 -12.45
N ARG A 296 18.90 -5.94 -12.39
CA ARG A 296 17.45 -6.07 -12.62
C ARG A 296 17.14 -6.47 -14.06
N PHE A 297 17.85 -5.92 -15.05
CA PHE A 297 17.67 -6.33 -16.45
C PHE A 297 18.01 -7.81 -16.63
N VAL A 298 19.13 -8.28 -16.07
CA VAL A 298 19.47 -9.71 -16.10
C VAL A 298 18.39 -10.56 -15.41
N ILE A 299 17.87 -10.11 -14.26
CA ILE A 299 16.75 -10.79 -13.56
C ILE A 299 15.47 -10.80 -14.39
N TRP A 300 15.18 -9.74 -15.13
CA TRP A 300 14.01 -9.69 -16.02
C TRP A 300 14.16 -10.63 -17.21
N ASP A 301 15.36 -10.74 -17.77
CA ASP A 301 15.65 -11.70 -18.83
C ASP A 301 15.46 -13.14 -18.32
N MET A 302 15.98 -13.47 -17.13
CA MET A 302 15.73 -14.76 -16.48
C MET A 302 14.23 -15.00 -16.21
N ALA A 303 13.50 -13.97 -15.78
CA ALA A 303 12.05 -14.06 -15.55
C ALA A 303 11.29 -14.29 -16.86
N PHE A 304 11.74 -13.70 -17.96
CA PHE A 304 11.14 -13.87 -19.28
C PHE A 304 11.36 -15.29 -19.81
N GLU A 305 12.53 -15.88 -19.59
CA GLU A 305 12.75 -17.30 -19.89
C GLU A 305 11.81 -18.20 -19.07
N GLY A 306 11.65 -17.92 -17.77
CA GLY A 306 10.66 -18.61 -16.93
C GLY A 306 9.22 -18.47 -17.43
N PHE A 307 8.84 -17.29 -17.92
CA PHE A 307 7.53 -17.05 -18.52
C PHE A 307 7.31 -17.90 -19.78
N LYS A 308 8.30 -18.00 -20.67
CA LYS A 308 8.19 -18.80 -21.90
C LYS A 308 7.90 -20.28 -21.61
N GLU A 309 8.45 -20.82 -20.52
CA GLU A 309 8.21 -22.22 -20.14
C GLU A 309 6.80 -22.48 -19.60
N LYS A 310 6.25 -21.55 -18.81
CA LYS A 310 4.92 -21.69 -18.20
C LYS A 310 4.08 -20.41 -18.41
N PRO A 311 3.62 -20.09 -19.63
CA PRO A 311 3.06 -18.77 -19.95
C PRO A 311 1.63 -18.55 -19.42
N ILE A 312 0.89 -19.61 -19.11
CA ILE A 312 -0.53 -19.51 -18.72
C ILE A 312 -0.67 -19.31 -17.20
N LEU A 313 -0.28 -20.32 -16.43
CA LEU A 313 -0.39 -20.30 -14.96
C LEU A 313 0.92 -19.93 -14.27
N GLY A 314 2.03 -19.82 -15.01
CA GLY A 314 3.32 -19.51 -14.41
C GLY A 314 3.85 -20.64 -13.53
N TRP A 315 4.68 -20.26 -12.57
CA TRP A 315 5.36 -21.16 -11.64
C TRP A 315 4.68 -21.22 -10.27
N GLY A 316 3.56 -20.51 -10.08
CA GLY A 316 2.97 -20.22 -8.78
C GLY A 316 3.68 -19.07 -8.06
N GLN A 317 2.97 -18.40 -7.15
CA GLN A 317 3.52 -17.36 -6.28
C GLN A 317 4.67 -17.91 -5.43
N GLU A 318 5.59 -17.05 -5.02
CA GLU A 318 6.73 -17.42 -4.16
C GLU A 318 7.71 -18.47 -4.74
N ASN A 319 7.54 -18.89 -6.00
CA ASN A 319 8.40 -19.87 -6.69
C ASN A 319 9.40 -19.27 -7.68
N PHE A 320 9.55 -17.94 -7.70
CA PHE A 320 10.52 -17.28 -8.59
C PHE A 320 11.96 -17.76 -8.34
N ASN A 321 12.28 -18.24 -7.13
CA ASN A 321 13.59 -18.82 -6.83
C ASN A 321 13.94 -20.02 -7.71
N TYR A 322 12.95 -20.81 -8.16
CA TYR A 322 13.20 -21.93 -9.06
C TYR A 322 13.61 -21.44 -10.46
N VAL A 323 12.91 -20.42 -10.97
CA VAL A 323 13.26 -19.75 -12.24
C VAL A 323 14.65 -19.10 -12.14
N PHE A 324 14.88 -18.33 -11.07
CA PHE A 324 16.15 -17.66 -10.82
C PHE A 324 17.32 -18.63 -10.77
N ASN A 325 17.18 -19.76 -10.06
CA ASN A 325 18.23 -20.76 -9.98
C ASN A 325 18.47 -21.48 -11.31
N LYS A 326 17.40 -21.73 -12.08
CA LYS A 326 17.48 -22.43 -13.37
C LYS A 326 18.20 -21.59 -14.44
N TYR A 327 17.98 -20.28 -14.45
CA TYR A 327 18.58 -19.36 -15.43
C TYR A 327 19.69 -18.49 -14.85
N TYR A 328 20.23 -18.86 -13.70
CA TYR A 328 21.18 -18.04 -12.96
C TYR A 328 22.34 -17.56 -13.84
N ASN A 329 22.50 -16.24 -13.95
CA ASN A 329 23.62 -15.61 -14.63
C ASN A 329 24.63 -15.09 -13.58
N PRO A 330 25.89 -15.58 -13.58
CA PRO A 330 26.94 -15.14 -12.67
C PRO A 330 27.27 -13.64 -12.72
N GLU A 331 26.93 -12.93 -13.81
CA GLU A 331 27.14 -11.47 -13.92
C GLU A 331 26.42 -10.68 -12.80
N ILE A 332 25.38 -11.26 -12.21
CA ILE A 332 24.63 -10.70 -11.08
C ILE A 332 25.49 -10.62 -9.81
N TYR A 333 26.55 -11.42 -9.69
CA TYR A 333 27.43 -11.40 -8.51
C TYR A 333 28.29 -10.13 -8.41
N ALA A 334 28.52 -9.42 -9.52
CA ALA A 334 29.35 -8.21 -9.55
C ALA A 334 28.63 -6.93 -9.02
N GLN A 335 27.61 -7.09 -8.16
CA GLN A 335 26.70 -6.03 -7.69
C GLN A 335 27.22 -5.20 -6.53
#